data_AF-H9X218-F1
#
_entry.id   AF-H9X218-F1
#
_cell.length_a   1.000
_cell.length_b   1.000
_cell.length_c   1.000
_cell.angle_alpha   90.00
_cell.angle_beta   90.00
_cell.angle_gamma   90.00
#
_symmetry.space_group_name_H-M   'P 1'
#
loop_
_entity.id
_entity.type
_entity.pdbx_description
1 polymer ?
#
loop_
_entity_poly.entity_id
_entity_poly.type
_entity_poly.pdbx_seq_one_letter_code
_entity_poly.pdbx_strand_id
1 'polypeptide(L)'
;QRRSLSSFHFFMKSRAFSNQVGGAMKMRLWVLSCLLFLSFLQQAAARGSGFVRTRGTHFTVNGKPLFVNGFNSYWLMTVATDLTQRNKVTSVFQQAAAHRLNVARTWAFNDG
;
A
#
# COMPACT_ATOMS: atom_id res chain seq x y z
N GLN A 1 -10.55 18.36 68.10
CA GLN A 1 -10.27 19.09 66.83
C GLN A 1 -9.14 18.45 66.01
N ARG A 2 -9.15 17.11 65.77
CA ARG A 2 -8.08 16.36 65.05
C ARG A 2 -8.64 15.30 64.07
N ARG A 3 -9.71 15.59 63.32
CA ARG A 3 -10.28 14.64 62.34
C ARG A 3 -10.31 15.13 60.87
N SER A 4 -9.98 16.40 60.59
CA SER A 4 -10.09 16.92 59.21
C SER A 4 -8.83 16.73 58.36
N LEU A 5 -7.63 16.67 58.96
CA LEU A 5 -6.37 16.65 58.19
C LEU A 5 -6.12 15.35 57.41
N SER A 6 -6.55 14.19 57.93
CA SER A 6 -6.35 12.90 57.26
C SER A 6 -7.22 12.75 56.01
N SER A 7 -8.45 13.25 56.05
CA SER A 7 -9.40 13.18 54.92
C SER A 7 -8.96 14.07 53.76
N PHE A 8 -8.42 15.26 54.06
CA PHE A 8 -7.86 16.15 53.04
C PHE A 8 -6.60 15.57 52.37
N HIS A 9 -5.72 14.93 53.13
CA HIS A 9 -4.51 14.33 52.60
C HIS A 9 -4.82 13.11 51.70
N PHE A 10 -5.80 12.28 52.08
CA PHE A 10 -6.28 11.16 51.27
C PHE A 10 -6.95 11.64 49.97
N PHE A 11 -7.80 12.68 50.06
CA PHE A 11 -8.47 13.25 48.90
C PHE A 11 -7.50 13.87 47.89
N MET A 12 -6.46 14.59 48.34
CA MET A 12 -5.41 15.10 47.45
C MET A 12 -4.62 13.97 46.76
N LYS A 13 -4.30 12.89 47.49
CA LYS A 13 -3.58 11.72 46.91
C LYS A 13 -4.42 11.00 45.85
N SER A 14 -5.72 10.82 46.08
CA SER A 14 -6.65 10.23 45.10
C SER A 14 -6.84 11.10 43.85
N ARG A 15 -6.89 12.44 44.02
CA ARG A 15 -7.02 13.38 42.89
C ARG A 15 -5.74 13.42 42.03
N ALA A 16 -4.56 13.32 42.66
CA ALA A 16 -3.27 13.23 41.96
C ALA A 16 -3.10 11.90 41.21
N PHE A 17 -3.52 10.77 41.80
CA PHE A 17 -3.48 9.45 41.13
C PHE A 17 -4.43 9.38 39.94
N SER A 18 -5.66 9.89 40.06
CA SER A 18 -6.63 9.97 38.96
C SER A 18 -6.13 10.83 37.79
N ASN A 19 -5.54 12.00 38.08
CA ASN A 19 -4.95 12.86 37.05
C ASN A 19 -3.70 12.24 36.40
N GLN A 20 -2.88 11.49 37.16
CA GLN A 20 -1.73 10.74 36.63
C GLN A 20 -2.15 9.61 35.68
N VAL A 21 -3.18 8.83 36.04
CA VAL A 21 -3.72 7.75 35.18
C VAL A 21 -4.38 8.33 33.92
N GLY A 22 -5.13 9.43 34.05
CA GLY A 22 -5.72 10.13 32.91
C GLY A 22 -4.66 10.74 31.97
N GLY A 23 -3.57 11.27 32.52
CA GLY A 23 -2.42 11.77 31.76
C GLY A 23 -1.68 10.66 31.01
N ALA A 24 -1.42 9.53 31.68
CA ALA A 24 -0.77 8.37 31.08
C ALA A 24 -1.62 7.73 29.96
N MET A 25 -2.94 7.65 30.15
CA MET A 25 -3.85 7.11 29.12
C MET A 25 -3.95 8.04 27.90
N LYS A 26 -4.00 9.36 28.12
CA LYS A 26 -3.91 10.35 27.03
C LYS A 26 -2.59 10.24 26.27
N MET A 27 -1.47 10.13 26.99
CA MET A 27 -0.14 9.98 26.39
C MET A 27 -0.02 8.73 25.52
N ARG A 28 -0.56 7.59 25.99
CA ARG A 28 -0.64 6.36 25.18
C ARG A 28 -1.46 6.56 23.90
N LEU A 29 -2.58 7.28 23.99
CA LEU A 29 -3.42 7.58 22.84
C LEU A 29 -2.69 8.45 21.80
N TRP A 30 -1.94 9.47 22.27
CA TRP A 30 -1.11 10.32 21.41
C TRP A 30 0.04 9.55 20.76
N VAL A 31 0.72 8.68 21.51
CA VAL A 31 1.78 7.83 20.96
C VAL A 31 1.23 6.89 19.90
N LEU A 32 0.09 6.22 20.14
CA LEU A 32 -0.56 5.36 19.15
C LEU A 32 -0.99 6.15 17.90
N SER A 33 -1.53 7.36 18.08
CA SER A 33 -1.88 8.26 16.97
C SER A 33 -0.65 8.65 16.16
N CYS A 34 0.45 9.03 16.81
CA CYS A 34 1.72 9.33 16.15
C CYS A 34 2.26 8.12 15.38
N LEU A 35 2.22 6.92 15.96
CA LEU A 35 2.67 5.69 15.30
C LEU A 35 1.81 5.37 14.06
N LEU A 36 0.48 5.52 14.15
CA LEU A 36 -0.41 5.34 13.02
C LEU A 36 -0.15 6.37 11.91
N PHE A 37 0.06 7.63 12.29
CA PHE A 37 0.38 8.72 11.36
C PHE A 37 1.74 8.51 10.67
N LEU A 38 2.78 8.14 11.43
CA LEU A 38 4.09 7.79 10.90
C LEU A 38 4.01 6.60 9.93
N SER A 39 3.23 5.58 10.27
CA SER A 39 3.01 4.42 9.40
C SER A 39 2.32 4.81 8.08
N PHE A 40 1.37 5.74 8.14
CA PHE A 40 0.69 6.28 6.95
C PHE A 40 1.64 7.12 6.07
N LEU A 41 2.47 7.97 6.67
CA LEU A 41 3.51 8.71 5.95
C LEU A 41 4.51 7.79 5.25
N GLN A 42 4.89 6.69 5.90
CA GLN A 42 5.79 5.69 5.32
C GLN A 42 5.18 5.00 4.09
N GLN A 43 3.87 4.73 4.10
CA GLN A 43 3.15 4.19 2.95
C GLN A 43 2.99 5.21 1.81
N ALA A 44 2.80 6.48 2.13
CA ALA A 44 2.75 7.56 1.14
C ALA A 44 4.10 7.73 0.42
N ALA A 45 5.21 7.71 1.16
CA ALA A 45 6.56 7.77 0.61
C ALA A 45 6.94 6.50 -0.19
N ALA A 46 6.37 5.36 0.15
CA ALA A 46 6.59 4.09 -0.55
C ALA A 46 5.82 3.93 -1.87
N ARG A 47 5.03 4.95 -2.30
CA ARG A 47 4.39 4.95 -3.62
C ARG A 47 5.50 4.99 -4.68
N GLY A 48 5.88 3.81 -5.15
CA GLY A 48 6.87 3.67 -6.21
C GLY A 48 6.39 4.30 -7.52
N SER A 49 7.33 4.44 -8.45
CA SER A 49 7.12 5.12 -9.74
C SER A 49 6.15 4.39 -10.69
N GLY A 50 5.48 3.32 -10.27
CA GLY A 50 4.66 2.45 -11.13
C GLY A 50 5.46 1.54 -12.05
N PHE A 51 6.73 1.84 -12.29
CA PHE A 51 7.64 1.03 -13.11
C PHE A 51 8.09 -0.25 -12.41
N VAL A 52 8.22 -1.32 -13.21
CA VAL A 52 8.84 -2.58 -12.78
C VAL A 52 10.35 -2.38 -12.62
N ARG A 53 10.91 -2.94 -11.55
CA ARG A 53 12.35 -2.90 -11.20
C ARG A 53 12.83 -4.30 -10.82
N THR A 54 14.14 -4.49 -10.74
CA THR A 54 14.78 -5.69 -10.21
C THR A 54 15.24 -5.49 -8.76
N ARG A 55 15.10 -6.52 -7.92
CA ARG A 55 15.71 -6.60 -6.59
C ARG A 55 16.36 -7.98 -6.46
N GLY A 56 17.68 -8.03 -6.64
CA GLY A 56 18.40 -9.29 -6.81
C GLY A 56 17.84 -10.06 -8.02
N THR A 57 17.36 -11.27 -7.78
CA THR A 57 16.80 -12.18 -8.79
C THR A 57 15.29 -12.05 -9.00
N HIS A 58 14.62 -11.09 -8.35
CA HIS A 58 13.17 -10.92 -8.44
C HIS A 58 12.78 -9.60 -9.11
N PHE A 59 11.65 -9.61 -9.81
CA PHE A 59 10.98 -8.38 -10.23
C PHE A 59 10.16 -7.79 -9.07
N THR A 60 10.06 -6.46 -9.05
CA THR A 60 9.27 -5.72 -8.06
C THR A 60 8.57 -4.53 -8.71
N VAL A 61 7.39 -4.17 -8.20
CA VAL A 61 6.67 -2.94 -8.57
C VAL A 61 6.13 -2.30 -7.30
N ASN A 62 6.37 -1.01 -7.11
CA ASN A 62 5.97 -0.27 -5.90
C ASN A 62 6.40 -0.97 -4.59
N GLY A 63 7.63 -1.50 -4.57
CA GLY A 63 8.20 -2.19 -3.41
C GLY A 63 7.69 -3.61 -3.16
N LYS A 64 6.74 -4.12 -3.95
CA LYS A 64 6.17 -5.47 -3.82
C LYS A 64 6.74 -6.42 -4.89
N PRO A 65 6.95 -7.71 -4.60
CA PRO A 65 7.34 -8.70 -5.60
C PRO A 65 6.34 -8.77 -6.76
N LEU A 66 6.84 -8.88 -7.98
CA LEU A 66 6.07 -9.11 -9.19
C LEU A 66 6.40 -10.50 -9.74
N PHE A 67 5.39 -11.36 -9.82
CA PHE A 67 5.48 -12.65 -10.49
C PHE A 67 4.89 -12.53 -11.88
N VAL A 68 5.68 -12.84 -12.90
CA VAL A 68 5.25 -12.72 -14.30
C VAL A 68 4.51 -13.99 -14.71
N ASN A 69 3.30 -13.83 -15.20
CA ASN A 69 2.50 -14.86 -15.84
C ASN A 69 1.88 -14.24 -17.10
N GLY A 70 2.24 -14.73 -18.28
CA GLY A 70 2.00 -13.98 -19.50
C GLY A 70 1.87 -14.83 -20.74
N PHE A 71 1.75 -14.16 -21.88
CA PHE A 71 1.66 -14.77 -23.19
C PHE A 71 2.56 -14.05 -24.20
N ASN A 72 2.89 -14.74 -25.29
CA ASN A 72 3.60 -14.17 -26.43
C ASN A 72 2.58 -13.91 -27.55
N SER A 73 2.67 -12.75 -28.20
CA SER A 73 1.84 -12.44 -29.34
C SER A 73 2.58 -11.48 -30.28
N TYR A 74 3.09 -12.01 -31.40
CA TYR A 74 3.83 -11.23 -32.39
C TYR A 74 2.94 -10.33 -33.25
N TRP A 75 1.67 -10.70 -33.40
CA TRP A 75 0.73 -10.05 -34.30
C TRP A 75 0.04 -8.81 -33.72
N LEU A 76 0.22 -8.52 -32.41
CA LEU A 76 -0.47 -7.40 -31.74
C LEU A 76 -0.26 -6.07 -32.47
N MET A 77 0.98 -5.79 -32.87
CA MET A 77 1.33 -4.55 -33.55
C MET A 77 0.64 -4.46 -34.92
N THR A 78 0.76 -5.48 -35.76
CA THR A 78 0.18 -5.50 -37.11
C THR A 78 -1.35 -5.43 -37.09
N VAL A 79 -1.99 -6.17 -36.16
CA VAL A 79 -3.45 -6.15 -36.02
C VAL A 79 -3.95 -4.83 -35.43
N ALA A 80 -3.16 -4.16 -34.58
CA ALA A 80 -3.52 -2.84 -34.05
C ALA A 80 -3.58 -1.76 -35.13
N THR A 81 -2.82 -1.91 -36.23
CA THR A 81 -2.84 -0.93 -37.34
C THR A 81 -4.04 -1.09 -38.27
N ASP A 82 -4.62 -2.28 -38.41
CA ASP A 82 -5.82 -2.53 -39.21
C ASP A 82 -7.09 -2.13 -38.44
N LEU A 83 -7.79 -1.10 -38.92
CA LEU A 83 -9.02 -0.59 -38.27
C LEU A 83 -10.15 -1.64 -38.20
N THR A 84 -10.19 -2.59 -39.13
CA THR A 84 -11.22 -3.64 -39.16
C THR A 84 -10.96 -4.75 -38.14
N GLN A 85 -9.73 -4.86 -37.65
CA GLN A 85 -9.30 -5.93 -36.75
C GLN A 85 -8.77 -5.45 -35.40
N ARG A 86 -8.55 -4.15 -35.22
CA ARG A 86 -8.04 -3.54 -33.98
C ARG A 86 -8.82 -3.98 -32.73
N ASN A 87 -10.13 -4.24 -32.86
CA ASN A 87 -10.96 -4.75 -31.76
C ASN A 87 -10.43 -6.08 -31.18
N LYS A 88 -9.78 -6.93 -31.98
CA LYS A 88 -9.17 -8.18 -31.52
C LYS A 88 -8.07 -7.96 -30.48
N VAL A 89 -7.34 -6.84 -30.55
CA VAL A 89 -6.31 -6.47 -29.57
C VAL A 89 -6.96 -6.22 -28.20
N THR A 90 -8.07 -5.50 -28.16
CA THR A 90 -8.84 -5.30 -26.93
C THR A 90 -9.38 -6.62 -26.39
N SER A 91 -9.96 -7.46 -27.27
CA SER A 91 -10.51 -8.76 -26.86
C SER A 91 -9.46 -9.70 -26.28
N VAL A 92 -8.25 -9.77 -26.85
CA VAL A 92 -7.19 -10.63 -26.31
C VAL A 92 -6.68 -10.13 -24.97
N PHE A 93 -6.59 -8.81 -24.75
CA PHE A 93 -6.25 -8.27 -23.43
C PHE A 93 -7.34 -8.53 -22.38
N GLN A 94 -8.62 -8.44 -22.76
CA GLN A 94 -9.73 -8.80 -21.87
C GLN A 94 -9.67 -10.28 -21.47
N GLN A 95 -9.43 -11.19 -22.43
CA GLN A 95 -9.26 -12.62 -22.15
C GLN A 95 -8.05 -12.86 -21.26
N ALA A 96 -6.91 -12.25 -21.56
CA ALA A 96 -5.69 -12.35 -20.76
C ALA A 96 -5.93 -11.92 -19.30
N ALA A 97 -6.63 -10.79 -19.10
CA ALA A 97 -7.00 -10.31 -17.77
C ALA A 97 -7.95 -11.27 -17.05
N ALA A 98 -8.95 -11.83 -17.75
CA ALA A 98 -9.87 -12.83 -17.20
C ALA A 98 -9.13 -14.11 -16.73
N HIS A 99 -8.05 -14.48 -17.42
CA HIS A 99 -7.16 -15.59 -17.06
C HIS A 99 -6.01 -15.20 -16.10
N ARG A 100 -6.02 -13.98 -15.55
CA ARG A 100 -5.00 -13.47 -14.62
C ARG A 100 -3.57 -13.47 -15.21
N LEU A 101 -3.45 -13.26 -16.52
CA LEU A 101 -2.18 -12.96 -17.17
C LEU A 101 -1.86 -11.47 -16.98
N ASN A 102 -0.59 -11.14 -16.71
CA ASN A 102 -0.15 -9.80 -16.36
C ASN A 102 0.96 -9.24 -17.27
N VAL A 103 1.49 -10.03 -18.21
CA VAL A 103 2.48 -9.57 -19.20
C VAL A 103 2.14 -10.12 -20.58
N ALA A 104 2.25 -9.26 -21.59
CA ALA A 104 2.23 -9.64 -23.00
C ALA A 104 3.60 -9.32 -23.61
N ARG A 105 4.26 -10.31 -24.20
CA ARG A 105 5.47 -10.10 -24.99
C ARG A 105 5.10 -9.99 -26.47
N THR A 106 5.49 -8.90 -27.12
CA THR A 106 5.26 -8.65 -28.54
C THR A 106 6.54 -8.19 -29.22
N TRP A 107 6.52 -8.22 -30.55
CA TRP A 107 7.54 -7.63 -31.41
C TRP A 107 7.27 -6.14 -31.53
N ALA A 108 8.33 -5.34 -31.55
CA ALA A 108 8.29 -3.89 -31.66
C ALA A 108 8.93 -3.42 -32.99
N PHE A 109 8.75 -4.22 -34.03
CA PHE A 109 9.22 -3.96 -35.38
C PHE A 109 8.30 -4.65 -36.39
N ASN A 110 8.36 -4.18 -37.63
CA ASN A 110 7.62 -4.73 -38.76
C ASN A 110 8.62 -5.08 -39.86
N ASP A 111 8.74 -6.36 -40.22
CA ASP A 111 9.77 -6.82 -41.16
C ASP A 111 9.43 -6.59 -42.64
N GLY A 112 8.20 -6.14 -42.96
CA GLY A 112 7.81 -5.77 -44.32
C GLY A 112 7.54 -6.96 -45.23
#